data_AF-A0A257ES53-F1
#
_entry.id   AF-A0A257ES53-F1
#
_cell.length_a   1.000
_cell.length_b   1.000
_cell.length_c   1.000
_cell.angle_alpha   90.00
_cell.angle_beta   90.00
_cell.angle_gamma   90.00
#
_symmetry.space_group_name_H-M   'P 1'
#
loop_
_entity.id
_entity.type
_entity.pdbx_description
1 polymer ?
#
loop_
_entity_poly.entity_id
_entity_poly.type
_entity_poly.pdbx_seq_one_letter_code
_entity_poly.pdbx_strand_id
1 'polypeptide(L)'
;METDMAGFAWGFGIAAGALVAASVAQADTVTGDAAAAMLFAPGKAEAELSGGDVLPKDQAKVLRMVAVDQPYYAAIAISPDEGLMSEATVAAANYHTVEAASAVALAECNAKKQGAAECVVVAVVRPEGWTAQPLQLSSDATAAMADYVGGALAVSAATGSWGLGDTTETAVAACVDRNATATDCAAVIAD
;
A
#
# COMPACT_ATOMS: atom_id res chain seq x y z
N MET A 1 -14.51 -8.66 -80.27
CA MET A 1 -15.44 -7.96 -79.36
C MET A 1 -15.87 -9.01 -78.36
N GLU A 2 -15.36 -8.90 -77.13
CA GLU A 2 -15.77 -9.68 -75.93
C GLU A 2 -15.56 -11.21 -76.05
N THR A 3 -15.07 -11.98 -75.08
CA THR A 3 -14.99 -11.89 -73.62
C THR A 3 -14.14 -13.10 -73.21
N ASP A 4 -13.16 -12.95 -72.32
CA ASP A 4 -12.73 -14.05 -71.45
C ASP A 4 -12.22 -13.47 -70.13
N MET A 5 -13.12 -13.47 -69.15
CA MET A 5 -12.89 -12.99 -67.79
C MET A 5 -12.32 -14.11 -66.93
N ALA A 6 -11.14 -13.85 -66.40
CA ALA A 6 -10.68 -14.12 -65.04
C ALA A 6 -11.38 -15.26 -64.25
N GLY A 7 -10.71 -16.41 -64.18
CA GLY A 7 -10.81 -17.33 -63.04
C GLY A 7 -9.74 -16.97 -62.00
N PHE A 8 -10.11 -16.27 -60.94
CA PHE A 8 -9.28 -16.15 -59.74
C PHE A 8 -9.90 -17.01 -58.63
N ALA A 9 -9.17 -18.06 -58.28
CA ALA A 9 -9.53 -19.06 -57.29
C ALA A 9 -9.65 -18.44 -55.89
N TRP A 10 -10.60 -18.99 -55.14
CA TRP A 10 -10.92 -18.63 -53.77
C TRP A 10 -9.80 -19.06 -52.83
N GLY A 11 -9.27 -18.12 -52.05
CA GLY A 11 -8.42 -18.39 -50.89
C GLY A 11 -9.07 -17.81 -49.64
N PHE A 12 -9.87 -18.61 -48.95
CA PHE A 12 -10.32 -18.33 -47.58
C PHE A 12 -9.11 -18.43 -46.64
N GLY A 13 -8.46 -17.30 -46.37
CA GLY A 13 -7.46 -17.18 -45.32
C GLY A 13 -8.14 -17.09 -43.96
N ILE A 14 -8.15 -18.17 -43.19
CA ILE A 14 -8.53 -18.17 -41.77
C ILE A 14 -7.44 -17.41 -41.01
N ALA A 15 -7.73 -16.18 -40.59
CA ALA A 15 -6.91 -15.44 -39.64
C ALA A 15 -7.13 -16.06 -38.25
N ALA A 16 -6.21 -16.93 -37.82
CA ALA A 16 -6.15 -17.42 -36.45
C ALA A 16 -5.66 -16.27 -35.55
N GLY A 17 -6.61 -15.61 -34.87
CA GLY A 17 -6.30 -14.63 -33.82
C GLY A 17 -5.62 -15.33 -32.65
N ALA A 18 -4.36 -15.00 -32.40
CA ALA A 18 -3.66 -15.38 -31.18
C ALA A 18 -4.29 -14.62 -30.00
N LEU A 19 -5.14 -15.30 -29.24
CA LEU A 19 -5.57 -14.89 -27.91
C LEU A 19 -4.34 -14.88 -26.99
N VAL A 20 -3.76 -13.70 -26.77
CA VAL A 20 -2.83 -13.48 -25.66
C VAL A 20 -3.68 -13.54 -24.39
N ALA A 21 -3.75 -14.72 -23.77
CA ALA A 21 -4.25 -14.84 -22.41
C ALA A 21 -3.29 -14.01 -21.54
N ALA A 22 -3.74 -12.83 -21.13
CA ALA A 22 -3.11 -12.09 -20.05
C ALA A 22 -3.24 -12.99 -18.81
N SER A 23 -2.18 -13.72 -18.48
CA SER A 23 -2.02 -14.32 -17.17
C SER A 23 -1.98 -13.16 -16.18
N VAL A 24 -3.14 -12.84 -15.59
CA VAL A 24 -3.19 -12.11 -14.34
C VAL A 24 -2.28 -12.88 -13.40
N ALA A 25 -1.14 -12.30 -13.04
CA ALA A 25 -0.29 -12.83 -12.01
C ALA A 25 -1.16 -12.91 -10.75
N GLN A 26 -1.60 -14.12 -10.39
CA GLN A 26 -2.13 -14.35 -9.06
C GLN A 26 -0.96 -14.05 -8.14
N ALA A 27 -1.06 -13.00 -7.34
CA ALA A 27 -0.14 -12.80 -6.24
C ALA A 27 -0.22 -14.08 -5.40
N ASP A 28 0.92 -14.74 -5.19
CA ASP A 28 0.97 -15.96 -4.38
C ASP A 28 0.49 -15.61 -2.97
N THR A 29 -0.75 -15.99 -2.65
CA THR A 29 -1.31 -15.80 -1.31
C THR A 29 -0.58 -16.74 -0.34
N VAL A 30 -0.38 -16.28 0.89
CA VAL A 30 0.09 -17.15 1.98
C VAL A 30 -1.10 -17.69 2.76
N THR A 31 -0.91 -18.80 3.48
CA THR A 31 -1.94 -19.29 4.41
C THR A 31 -2.02 -18.40 5.65
N GLY A 32 -3.13 -18.48 6.39
CA GLY A 32 -3.28 -17.76 7.66
C GLY A 32 -2.17 -18.09 8.67
N ASP A 33 -1.80 -19.37 8.76
CA ASP A 33 -0.71 -19.85 9.62
C ASP A 33 0.65 -19.27 9.22
N ALA A 34 0.95 -19.23 7.92
CA ALA A 34 2.19 -18.64 7.41
C ALA A 34 2.22 -17.12 7.65
N ALA A 35 1.09 -16.43 7.48
CA ALA A 35 0.97 -15.02 7.80
C ALA A 35 1.22 -14.76 9.29
N ALA A 36 0.58 -15.52 10.19
CA ALA A 36 0.74 -15.34 11.64
C ALA A 36 2.20 -15.43 12.11
N ALA A 37 3.04 -16.21 11.43
CA ALA A 37 4.47 -16.31 11.71
C ALA A 37 5.31 -15.10 11.24
N MET A 38 4.77 -14.28 10.33
CA MET A 38 5.44 -13.09 9.75
C MET A 38 4.96 -11.78 10.36
N LEU A 39 3.75 -11.75 10.92
CA LEU A 39 3.10 -10.53 11.40
C LEU A 39 3.64 -10.07 12.75
N PHE A 40 3.71 -8.75 12.91
CA PHE A 40 4.10 -8.10 14.16
C PHE A 40 2.87 -7.86 15.04
N ALA A 41 3.06 -7.83 16.37
CA ALA A 41 1.95 -7.54 17.27
C ALA A 41 1.37 -6.14 17.01
N PRO A 42 0.03 -5.98 16.94
CA PRO A 42 -0.60 -4.67 16.68
C PRO A 42 -0.29 -3.68 17.81
N GLY A 43 -0.23 -2.39 17.47
CA GLY A 43 -0.14 -1.28 18.43
C GLY A 43 1.20 -1.04 19.13
N LYS A 44 2.20 -1.94 19.00
CA LYS A 44 3.56 -1.68 19.48
C LYS A 44 4.42 -1.13 18.36
N ALA A 45 4.89 0.11 18.51
CA ALA A 45 5.62 0.80 17.47
C ALA A 45 6.87 1.52 17.97
N GLU A 46 7.84 1.63 17.08
CA GLU A 46 9.07 2.41 17.24
C GLU A 46 9.12 3.49 16.18
N ALA A 47 9.48 4.71 16.60
CA ALA A 47 9.70 5.83 15.68
C ALA A 47 11.19 5.99 15.39
N GLU A 48 11.56 5.87 14.12
CA GLU A 48 12.85 6.26 13.61
C GLU A 48 12.74 7.69 13.07
N LEU A 49 13.59 8.61 13.57
CA LEU A 49 13.66 9.96 13.05
C LEU A 49 14.66 10.01 11.91
N SER A 50 14.22 10.43 10.74
CA SER A 50 15.00 10.46 9.51
C SER A 50 14.95 11.85 8.91
N GLY A 51 15.58 12.85 9.51
CA GLY A 51 15.45 14.24 9.04
C GLY A 51 16.64 15.15 9.32
N GLY A 52 17.75 14.60 9.82
CA GLY A 52 18.94 15.38 10.19
C GLY A 52 18.59 16.57 11.10
N ASP A 53 19.20 17.72 10.80
CA ASP A 53 19.01 18.97 11.53
C ASP A 53 17.81 19.81 11.03
N VAL A 54 16.93 19.25 10.19
CA VAL A 54 15.73 19.97 9.67
C VAL A 54 14.81 20.39 10.82
N LEU A 55 14.77 19.60 11.90
CA LEU A 55 14.04 19.95 13.12
C LEU A 55 14.98 20.31 14.27
N PRO A 56 14.69 21.40 15.00
CA PRO A 56 15.26 21.63 16.31
C PRO A 56 15.12 20.41 17.23
N LYS A 57 16.11 20.18 18.11
CA LYS A 57 16.17 18.95 18.94
C LYS A 57 14.96 18.74 19.84
N ASP A 58 14.39 19.82 20.34
CA ASP A 58 13.15 19.83 21.13
C ASP A 58 11.94 19.42 20.27
N GLN A 59 11.83 19.92 19.04
CA GLN A 59 10.78 19.50 18.10
C GLN A 59 10.96 18.05 17.67
N ALA A 60 12.19 17.60 17.41
CA ALA A 60 12.49 16.20 17.10
C ALA A 60 12.10 15.27 18.26
N LYS A 61 12.30 15.71 19.52
CA LYS A 61 11.86 14.96 20.69
C LYS A 61 10.33 14.89 20.78
N VAL A 62 9.63 15.99 20.55
CA VAL A 62 8.15 16.02 20.52
C VAL A 62 7.61 15.13 19.41
N LEU A 63 8.17 15.23 18.20
CA LEU A 63 7.82 14.39 17.07
C LEU A 63 7.96 12.91 17.42
N ARG A 64 9.08 12.50 18.03
CA ARG A 64 9.26 11.10 18.45
C ARG A 64 8.18 10.63 19.42
N MET A 65 7.81 11.46 20.41
CA MET A 65 6.80 11.11 21.40
C MET A 65 5.42 10.92 20.77
N VAL A 66 5.06 11.73 19.76
CA VAL A 66 3.75 11.61 19.08
C VAL A 66 3.77 10.52 17.99
N ALA A 67 4.93 10.31 17.34
CA ALA A 67 5.07 9.34 16.27
C ALA A 67 4.90 7.90 16.77
N VAL A 68 5.37 7.57 17.98
CA VAL A 68 5.20 6.22 18.55
C VAL A 68 3.74 5.87 18.87
N ASP A 69 2.87 6.87 19.00
CA ASP A 69 1.43 6.67 19.22
C ASP A 69 0.66 6.46 17.90
N GLN A 70 1.32 6.63 16.73
CA GLN A 70 0.72 6.34 15.44
C GLN A 70 0.69 4.82 15.17
N PRO A 71 -0.35 4.30 14.50
CA PRO A 71 -0.33 2.96 13.95
C PRO A 71 0.94 2.75 13.11
N TYR A 72 1.63 1.63 13.30
CA TYR A 72 2.87 1.36 12.57
C TYR A 72 2.67 1.28 11.05
N TYR A 73 3.78 1.28 10.33
CA TYR A 73 3.85 1.57 8.90
C TYR A 73 3.26 2.95 8.62
N ALA A 74 3.82 3.93 9.33
CA ALA A 74 3.54 5.34 9.13
C ALA A 74 4.79 6.10 8.71
N ALA A 75 4.56 7.26 8.12
CA ALA A 75 5.57 8.24 7.81
C ALA A 75 5.03 9.65 8.08
N ILE A 76 5.90 10.52 8.56
CA ILE A 76 5.60 11.92 8.82
C ILE A 76 6.51 12.76 7.93
N ALA A 77 5.93 13.58 7.07
CA ALA A 77 6.63 14.51 6.19
C ALA A 77 6.36 15.96 6.58
N ILE A 78 7.38 16.80 6.42
CA ILE A 78 7.28 18.25 6.66
C ILE A 78 7.90 19.04 5.51
N SER A 79 7.45 20.28 5.35
CA SER A 79 8.11 21.30 4.54
C SER A 79 9.29 21.87 5.34
N PRO A 80 10.56 21.75 4.87
CA PRO A 80 11.72 22.28 5.59
C PRO A 80 11.65 23.78 5.86
N ASP A 81 11.04 24.54 4.95
CA ASP A 81 10.95 26.00 5.04
C ASP A 81 9.90 26.46 6.07
N GLU A 82 8.95 25.58 6.42
CA GLU A 82 7.80 25.92 7.26
C GLU A 82 7.83 25.19 8.62
N GLY A 83 8.50 24.04 8.69
CA GLY A 83 8.71 23.26 9.92
C GLY A 83 7.50 22.43 10.37
N LEU A 84 7.65 21.79 11.54
CA LEU A 84 6.73 20.78 12.08
C LEU A 84 5.31 21.31 12.36
N MET A 85 5.16 22.60 12.64
CA MET A 85 3.87 23.18 13.02
C MET A 85 3.05 23.66 11.81
N SER A 86 3.57 23.50 10.59
CA SER A 86 2.85 23.87 9.36
C SER A 86 1.65 22.95 9.09
N GLU A 87 0.62 23.50 8.46
CA GLU A 87 -0.50 22.73 7.87
C GLU A 87 -0.02 21.76 6.77
N ALA A 88 1.17 22.00 6.20
CA ALA A 88 1.82 21.09 5.27
C ALA A 88 2.44 19.85 5.94
N THR A 89 2.51 19.80 7.28
CA THR A 89 2.93 18.59 7.98
C THR A 89 1.88 17.49 7.82
N VAL A 90 2.29 16.36 7.25
CA VAL A 90 1.42 15.23 6.99
C VAL A 90 1.94 13.99 7.67
N ALA A 91 1.06 13.31 8.40
CA ALA A 91 1.26 11.96 8.88
C ALA A 91 0.37 11.01 8.06
N ALA A 92 1.00 10.11 7.31
CA ALA A 92 0.32 9.00 6.67
C ALA A 92 0.60 7.75 7.51
N ALA A 93 -0.44 7.12 8.06
CA ALA A 93 -0.30 6.01 9.00
C ALA A 93 -1.16 4.82 8.62
N ASN A 94 -0.88 3.67 9.22
CA ASN A 94 -1.65 2.43 9.04
C ASN A 94 -1.63 1.89 7.60
N TYR A 95 -0.51 2.06 6.91
CA TYR A 95 -0.25 1.41 5.61
C TYR A 95 0.28 -0.01 5.81
N HIS A 96 0.51 -0.75 4.73
CA HIS A 96 1.13 -2.08 4.81
C HIS A 96 2.67 -2.04 4.78
N THR A 97 3.26 -0.89 4.41
CA THR A 97 4.71 -0.66 4.41
C THR A 97 5.04 0.80 4.72
N VAL A 98 6.27 1.07 5.17
CA VAL A 98 6.76 2.44 5.39
C VAL A 98 6.93 3.19 4.07
N GLU A 99 7.30 2.50 3.00
CA GLU A 99 7.55 3.09 1.70
C GLU A 99 6.26 3.67 1.11
N ALA A 100 5.14 2.94 1.23
CA ALA A 100 3.82 3.41 0.81
C ALA A 100 3.37 4.62 1.63
N ALA A 101 3.48 4.55 2.95
CA ALA A 101 3.18 5.68 3.84
C ALA A 101 4.04 6.92 3.51
N SER A 102 5.34 6.72 3.27
CA SER A 102 6.27 7.80 2.95
C SER A 102 5.92 8.49 1.63
N ALA A 103 5.56 7.71 0.60
CA ALA A 103 5.14 8.26 -0.68
C ALA A 103 3.89 9.15 -0.53
N VAL A 104 2.90 8.69 0.24
CA VAL A 104 1.68 9.47 0.50
C VAL A 104 1.98 10.73 1.33
N ALA A 105 2.72 10.60 2.43
CA ALA A 105 3.07 11.73 3.29
C ALA A 105 3.81 12.82 2.50
N LEU A 106 4.78 12.43 1.66
CA LEU A 106 5.51 13.36 0.80
C LEU A 106 4.60 14.02 -0.24
N ALA A 107 3.76 13.25 -0.93
CA ALA A 107 2.86 13.76 -1.95
C ALA A 107 1.87 14.79 -1.38
N GLU A 108 1.24 14.48 -0.25
CA GLU A 108 0.30 15.38 0.41
C GLU A 108 1.00 16.60 1.03
N CYS A 109 2.18 16.41 1.63
CA CYS A 109 2.97 17.53 2.14
C CYS A 109 3.34 18.50 1.01
N ASN A 110 3.84 17.97 -0.11
CA ASN A 110 4.20 18.77 -1.28
C ASN A 110 2.99 19.46 -1.92
N ALA A 111 1.79 18.88 -1.82
CA ALA A 111 0.57 19.51 -2.29
C ALA A 111 0.10 20.67 -1.39
N LYS A 112 0.48 20.66 -0.11
CA LYS A 112 0.09 21.67 0.89
C LYS A 112 1.14 22.74 1.15
N LYS A 113 2.42 22.44 0.90
CA LYS A 113 3.54 23.36 1.19
C LYS A 113 3.41 24.65 0.38
N GLN A 114 3.86 25.73 1.01
CA GLN A 114 4.04 27.04 0.38
C GLN A 114 5.53 27.32 0.15
N GLY A 115 6.42 26.62 0.86
CA GLY A 115 7.86 26.67 0.73
C GLY A 115 8.39 26.18 -0.62
N ALA A 116 9.59 26.63 -0.96
CA ALA A 116 10.27 26.25 -2.19
C ALA A 116 10.94 24.87 -2.05
N ALA A 117 11.47 24.56 -0.87
CA ALA A 117 12.09 23.27 -0.60
C ALA A 117 11.08 22.13 -0.72
N GLU A 118 11.51 20.99 -1.26
CA GLU A 118 10.69 19.78 -1.27
C GLU A 118 10.46 19.28 0.15
N CYS A 119 9.27 18.72 0.39
CA CYS A 119 8.99 18.05 1.65
C CYS A 119 9.94 16.89 1.87
N VAL A 120 10.25 16.64 3.14
CA VAL A 120 11.08 15.53 3.57
C VAL A 120 10.34 14.71 4.62
N VAL A 121 10.46 13.39 4.53
CA VAL A 121 10.07 12.51 5.64
C VAL A 121 11.02 12.82 6.79
N VAL A 122 10.51 13.02 8.00
CA VAL A 122 11.29 13.29 9.22
C VAL A 122 11.11 12.22 10.28
N ALA A 123 10.09 11.39 10.16
CA ALA A 123 9.93 10.20 10.96
C ALA A 123 9.25 9.09 10.16
N VAL A 124 9.64 7.86 10.46
CA VAL A 124 8.90 6.65 10.07
C VAL A 124 8.59 5.84 11.32
N VAL A 125 7.45 5.16 11.30
CA VAL A 125 6.96 4.38 12.42
C VAL A 125 6.86 2.93 11.96
N ARG A 126 7.58 2.05 12.64
CA ARG A 126 7.61 0.61 12.36
C ARG A 126 7.15 -0.17 13.59
N PRO A 127 6.74 -1.44 13.44
CA PRO A 127 6.50 -2.29 14.60
C PRO A 127 7.72 -2.39 15.53
N GLU A 128 7.51 -2.64 16.82
CA GLU A 128 8.60 -2.94 17.75
C GLU A 128 9.38 -4.18 17.28
N GLY A 129 10.71 -4.11 17.28
CA GLY A 129 11.57 -5.21 16.83
C GLY A 129 11.47 -5.54 15.33
N TRP A 130 11.03 -4.59 14.51
CA TRP A 130 10.78 -4.81 13.09
C TRP A 130 12.00 -5.36 12.32
N THR A 131 11.70 -6.30 11.42
CA THR A 131 12.57 -6.76 10.34
C THR A 131 11.76 -6.85 9.06
N ALA A 132 12.40 -6.72 7.89
CA ALA A 132 11.70 -6.92 6.62
C ALA A 132 11.10 -8.33 6.55
N GLN A 133 9.84 -8.43 6.13
CA GLN A 133 9.10 -9.67 5.97
C GLN A 133 8.46 -9.73 4.57
N PRO A 134 8.25 -10.94 4.00
CA PRO A 134 7.56 -11.10 2.71
C PRO A 134 6.13 -10.56 2.75
N LEU A 135 5.42 -10.79 3.86
CA LEU A 135 4.11 -10.22 4.12
C LEU A 135 4.21 -9.21 5.27
N GLN A 136 3.69 -8.01 5.03
CA GLN A 136 3.54 -6.96 6.04
C GLN A 136 2.10 -6.45 5.95
N LEU A 137 1.46 -6.28 7.12
CA LEU A 137 0.09 -5.77 7.21
C LEU A 137 0.05 -4.56 8.12
N SER A 138 -0.83 -3.60 7.87
CA SER A 138 -1.07 -2.46 8.76
C SER A 138 -1.44 -2.89 10.17
N SER A 139 -1.34 -1.99 11.15
CA SER A 139 -1.68 -2.30 12.54
C SER A 139 -3.11 -2.81 12.65
N ASP A 140 -4.04 -2.17 11.96
CA ASP A 140 -5.44 -2.59 12.02
C ASP A 140 -5.71 -3.89 11.24
N ALA A 141 -5.07 -4.08 10.08
CA ALA A 141 -5.20 -5.33 9.34
C ALA A 141 -4.62 -6.51 10.14
N THR A 142 -3.53 -6.28 10.88
CA THR A 142 -2.93 -7.28 11.76
C THR A 142 -3.81 -7.56 12.98
N ALA A 143 -4.40 -6.53 13.58
CA ALA A 143 -5.36 -6.70 14.67
C ALA A 143 -6.57 -7.54 14.24
N ALA A 144 -7.05 -7.36 13.01
CA ALA A 144 -8.16 -8.13 12.44
C ALA A 144 -7.84 -9.61 12.25
N MET A 145 -6.56 -10.01 12.20
CA MET A 145 -6.19 -11.43 12.14
C MET A 145 -6.57 -12.20 13.40
N ALA A 146 -6.88 -11.53 14.51
CA ALA A 146 -7.44 -12.18 15.69
C ALA A 146 -8.81 -12.83 15.41
N ASP A 147 -9.56 -12.30 14.45
CA ASP A 147 -10.88 -12.79 14.03
C ASP A 147 -10.79 -13.68 12.77
N TYR A 148 -9.59 -13.93 12.25
CA TYR A 148 -9.39 -14.78 11.08
C TYR A 148 -9.57 -16.26 11.44
N VAL A 149 -10.53 -16.92 10.78
CA VAL A 149 -10.89 -18.33 11.01
C VAL A 149 -10.80 -19.18 9.74
N GLY A 150 -10.03 -18.71 8.76
CA GLY A 150 -9.96 -19.23 7.39
C GLY A 150 -10.58 -18.25 6.37
N GLY A 151 -10.60 -18.63 5.10
CA GLY A 151 -11.04 -17.74 4.00
C GLY A 151 -9.87 -16.90 3.49
N ALA A 152 -10.10 -15.60 3.24
CA ALA A 152 -9.10 -14.71 2.67
C ALA A 152 -9.00 -13.34 3.36
N LEU A 153 -7.81 -12.74 3.28
CA LEU A 153 -7.56 -11.33 3.59
C LEU A 153 -7.02 -10.63 2.35
N ALA A 154 -7.62 -9.50 1.99
CA ALA A 154 -7.17 -8.61 0.94
C ALA A 154 -6.66 -7.29 1.50
N VAL A 155 -5.73 -6.67 0.77
CA VAL A 155 -5.13 -5.37 1.09
C VAL A 155 -5.00 -4.48 -0.14
N SER A 156 -4.98 -3.17 0.10
CA SER A 156 -4.60 -2.14 -0.85
C SER A 156 -3.27 -1.55 -0.43
N ALA A 157 -2.23 -1.79 -1.22
CA ALA A 157 -0.90 -1.26 -0.95
C ALA A 157 -0.90 0.28 -1.01
N ALA A 158 -1.70 0.86 -1.89
CA ALA A 158 -1.77 2.30 -2.11
C ALA A 158 -2.49 3.08 -0.99
N THR A 159 -3.35 2.43 -0.19
CA THR A 159 -4.21 3.14 0.77
C THR A 159 -4.15 2.62 2.20
N GLY A 160 -3.57 1.44 2.43
CA GLY A 160 -3.65 0.76 3.73
C GLY A 160 -5.01 0.09 3.99
N SER A 161 -5.94 0.16 3.02
CA SER A 161 -7.23 -0.53 3.14
C SER A 161 -7.03 -2.03 3.16
N TRP A 162 -7.93 -2.73 3.83
CA TRP A 162 -7.90 -4.18 3.96
C TRP A 162 -9.32 -4.73 4.05
N GLY A 163 -9.49 -6.03 3.87
CA GLY A 163 -10.78 -6.70 3.97
C GLY A 163 -10.63 -8.19 4.29
N LEU A 164 -11.51 -8.70 5.15
CA LEU A 164 -11.66 -10.14 5.39
C LEU A 164 -12.87 -10.65 4.62
N GLY A 165 -12.83 -11.91 4.22
CA GLY A 165 -13.97 -12.57 3.62
C GLY A 165 -13.80 -14.09 3.53
N ASP A 166 -14.91 -14.80 3.37
CA ASP A 166 -14.90 -16.27 3.24
C ASP A 166 -14.22 -16.74 1.95
N THR A 167 -14.15 -15.87 0.94
CA THR A 167 -13.41 -16.07 -0.32
C THR A 167 -12.58 -14.85 -0.67
N THR A 168 -11.59 -15.04 -1.56
CA THR A 168 -10.78 -13.97 -2.14
C THR A 168 -11.62 -12.81 -2.69
N GLU A 169 -12.70 -13.10 -3.41
CA GLU A 169 -13.58 -12.09 -4.00
C GLU A 169 -14.29 -11.27 -2.92
N THR A 170 -14.79 -11.92 -1.87
CA THR A 170 -15.45 -11.22 -0.75
C THR A 170 -14.47 -10.40 0.08
N ALA A 171 -13.24 -10.87 0.26
CA ALA A 171 -12.18 -10.12 0.94
C ALA A 171 -11.78 -8.87 0.13
N VAL A 172 -11.62 -9.00 -1.18
CA VAL A 172 -11.34 -7.87 -2.09
C VAL A 172 -12.49 -6.86 -2.08
N ALA A 173 -13.74 -7.32 -2.14
CA ALA A 173 -14.90 -6.44 -2.03
C ALA A 173 -14.91 -5.67 -0.71
N ALA A 174 -14.67 -6.35 0.42
CA ALA A 174 -14.58 -5.71 1.74
C ALA A 174 -13.42 -4.69 1.83
N CYS A 175 -12.30 -4.96 1.16
CA CYS A 175 -11.18 -4.01 1.05
C CYS A 175 -11.56 -2.73 0.29
N VAL A 176 -12.29 -2.87 -0.82
CA VAL A 176 -12.80 -1.73 -1.61
C VAL A 176 -13.86 -0.97 -0.82
N ASP A 177 -14.78 -1.66 -0.14
CA ASP A 177 -15.85 -1.03 0.64
C ASP A 177 -15.32 -0.24 1.84
N ARG A 178 -14.21 -0.70 2.45
CA ARG A 178 -13.55 0.02 3.55
C ARG A 178 -12.94 1.34 3.10
N ASN A 179 -12.49 1.43 1.85
CA ASN A 179 -11.95 2.67 1.30
C ASN A 179 -12.25 2.78 -0.20
N ALA A 180 -13.17 3.67 -0.56
CA ALA A 180 -13.59 3.86 -1.95
C ALA A 180 -12.47 4.33 -2.91
N THR A 181 -11.32 4.79 -2.39
CA THR A 181 -10.14 5.13 -3.22
C THR A 181 -9.18 3.96 -3.42
N ALA A 182 -9.40 2.83 -2.74
CA ALA A 182 -8.61 1.61 -2.88
C ALA A 182 -8.97 0.87 -4.17
N THR A 183 -8.25 1.18 -5.26
CA THR A 183 -8.46 0.54 -6.57
C THR A 183 -7.56 -0.65 -6.83
N ASP A 184 -6.65 -0.95 -5.91
CA ASP A 184 -5.59 -1.97 -6.00
C ASP A 184 -5.76 -3.10 -4.97
N CYS A 185 -6.97 -3.29 -4.44
CA CYS A 185 -7.25 -4.37 -3.49
C CYS A 185 -6.96 -5.75 -4.10
N ALA A 186 -6.10 -6.52 -3.42
CA ALA A 186 -5.76 -7.88 -3.81
C ALA A 186 -5.66 -8.79 -2.58
N ALA A 187 -6.08 -10.05 -2.70
CA ALA A 187 -5.88 -11.04 -1.66
C ALA A 187 -4.38 -11.32 -1.46
N VAL A 188 -3.97 -11.36 -0.20
CA VAL A 188 -2.60 -11.67 0.23
C VAL A 188 -2.55 -12.86 1.19
N ILE A 189 -3.67 -13.18 1.84
CA ILE A 189 -3.85 -14.40 2.63
C ILE A 189 -5.05 -15.16 2.05
N ALA A 190 -4.93 -16.48 1.89
CA ALA A 190 -6.04 -17.36 1.55
C ALA A 190 -5.76 -18.80 2.02
N ASP A 191 -6.80 -19.46 2.57
CA ASP A 191 -6.81 -20.88 2.98
C ASP A 191 -7.74 -21.75 2.12
#